data_AF-A0A527TM93-F1
#
_entry.id   AF-A0A527TM93-F1
#
_cell.length_a   1.000
_cell.length_b   1.000
_cell.length_c   1.000
_cell.angle_alpha   90.00
_cell.angle_beta   90.00
_cell.angle_gamma   90.00
#
_symmetry.space_group_name_H-M   'P 1'
#
loop_
_entity.id
_entity.type
_entity.pdbx_description
1 polymer ?
#
loop_
_entity_poly.entity_id
_entity_poly.type
_entity_poly.pdbx_seq_one_letter_code
_entity_poly.pdbx_strand_id
1 'polypeptide(L)'
;ETTEEIDGFGAELIDRFGPLPEEVTHLLKIVFIKALCRKANVEKLDAGPKGVVIHFRKREFPNPVGLVKFIGEQGSLAKIRADH
;
A
#
# COMPACT_ATOMS: atom_id res chain seq x y z
N GLU A 1 11.19 -6.55 6.46
CA GLU A 1 10.88 -5.85 5.20
C GLU A 1 10.30 -4.49 5.52
N THR A 2 11.21 -3.60 5.89
CA THR A 2 10.96 -2.16 5.93
C THR A 2 11.08 -1.60 4.51
N THR A 3 10.59 -0.39 4.30
CA THR A 3 10.66 0.29 3.00
C THR A 3 12.10 0.54 2.56
N GLU A 4 12.99 0.78 3.52
CA GLU A 4 14.42 1.03 3.28
C GLU A 4 15.16 -0.24 2.82
N GLU A 5 14.76 -1.42 3.32
CA GLU A 5 15.32 -2.70 2.88
C GLU A 5 15.00 -2.97 1.40
N ILE A 6 13.83 -2.54 0.91
CA ILE A 6 13.41 -2.69 -0.49
C ILE A 6 14.23 -1.77 -1.40
N ASP A 7 14.46 -0.53 -0.98
CA ASP A 7 15.29 0.43 -1.72
C ASP A 7 16.75 -0.05 -1.81
N GLY A 8 17.29 -0.56 -0.69
CA GLY A 8 18.63 -1.15 -0.65
C GLY A 8 18.77 -2.35 -1.60
N PHE A 9 17.76 -3.22 -1.63
CA PHE A 9 17.73 -4.34 -2.57
C PHE A 9 17.67 -3.88 -4.03
N GLY A 10 16.88 -2.84 -4.33
CA GLY A 10 16.83 -2.22 -5.66
C GLY A 10 18.19 -1.66 -6.09
N ALA A 11 18.91 -1.01 -5.18
CA ALA A 11 20.26 -0.50 -5.43
C ALA A 11 21.26 -1.63 -5.71
N GLU A 12 21.20 -2.74 -4.95
CA GLU A 12 22.03 -3.92 -5.19
C GLU A 12 21.75 -4.55 -6.55
N LEU A 13 20.49 -4.62 -6.98
CA LEU A 13 20.12 -5.11 -8.30
C LEU A 13 20.74 -4.27 -9.41
N ILE A 14 20.76 -2.93 -9.25
CA ILE A 14 21.38 -2.03 -10.21
C ILE A 14 22.90 -2.23 -10.27
N ASP A 15 23.54 -2.34 -9.12
CA ASP A 15 24.99 -2.54 -9.04
C ASP A 15 25.43 -3.87 -9.67
N ARG A 16 24.65 -4.94 -9.46
CA ARG A 16 24.99 -6.29 -9.94
C ARG A 16 24.54 -6.59 -11.37
N PHE A 17 23.45 -5.99 -11.83
CA PHE A 17 22.79 -6.36 -13.08
C PHE A 17 22.56 -5.19 -14.04
N GLY A 18 22.89 -3.95 -13.64
CA GLY A 18 22.67 -2.75 -14.45
C GLY A 18 21.22 -2.23 -14.36
N PRO A 19 20.79 -1.40 -15.34
CA PRO A 19 19.47 -0.77 -15.30
C PRO A 19 18.32 -1.76 -15.17
N LEU A 20 17.39 -1.48 -14.25
CA LEU A 20 16.24 -2.35 -14.02
C LEU A 20 15.26 -2.29 -15.20
N PRO A 21 14.80 -3.45 -15.71
CA PRO A 21 13.63 -3.49 -16.59
C PRO A 21 12.40 -2.88 -15.92
N GLU A 22 11.44 -2.46 -16.73
CA GLU A 22 10.19 -1.83 -16.25
C GLU A 22 9.41 -2.79 -15.33
N GLU A 23 9.36 -4.07 -15.68
CA GLU A 23 8.68 -5.11 -14.93
C GLU A 23 9.26 -5.28 -13.52
N VAL A 24 10.59 -5.20 -13.39
CA VAL A 24 11.28 -5.29 -12.09
C VAL A 24 10.98 -4.06 -11.26
N THR A 25 10.97 -2.88 -11.88
CA THR A 25 10.59 -1.63 -11.21
C THR A 25 9.15 -1.69 -10.69
N HIS A 26 8.22 -2.25 -11.48
CA HIS A 26 6.84 -2.47 -11.05
C HIS A 26 6.74 -3.47 -9.90
N LEU A 27 7.50 -4.57 -9.96
CA LEU A 27 7.53 -5.56 -8.88
C LEU A 27 7.99 -4.92 -7.56
N LEU A 28 9.07 -4.15 -7.57
CA LEU A 28 9.57 -3.48 -6.36
C LEU A 28 8.52 -2.51 -5.78
N LYS A 29 7.81 -1.75 -6.64
CA LYS A 29 6.69 -0.89 -6.20
C LYS A 29 5.57 -1.70 -5.55
N ILE A 30 5.20 -2.87 -6.10
CA ILE A 30 4.18 -3.74 -5.51
C ILE A 30 4.63 -4.27 -4.14
N VAL A 31 5.90 -4.68 -4.02
CA VAL A 31 6.47 -5.14 -2.74
C VAL A 31 6.46 -4.02 -1.70
N PHE A 32 6.80 -2.79 -2.11
CA PHE A 32 6.73 -1.60 -1.26
C PHE A 32 5.31 -1.34 -0.76
N ILE A 33 4.31 -1.35 -1.65
CA ILE A 33 2.89 -1.20 -1.29
C ILE A 33 2.47 -2.32 -0.31
N LYS A 34 2.91 -3.56 -0.53
CA LYS A 34 2.62 -4.69 0.34
C LYS A 34 3.23 -4.53 1.74
N ALA A 35 4.44 -3.97 1.84
CA ALA A 35 5.07 -3.65 3.12
C ALA A 35 4.25 -2.59 3.89
N LEU A 36 3.79 -1.54 3.20
CA LEU A 36 2.89 -0.53 3.78
C LEU A 36 1.56 -1.13 4.23
N CYS A 37 0.95 -2.00 3.41
CA CYS A 37 -0.29 -2.68 3.77
C CYS A 37 -0.15 -3.49 5.06
N ARG A 38 0.97 -4.22 5.22
CA ARG A 38 1.26 -4.96 6.46
C ARG A 38 1.34 -4.03 7.68
N LYS A 39 2.04 -2.90 7.55
CA LYS A 39 2.17 -1.90 8.63
C LYS A 39 0.83 -1.26 8.99
N ALA A 40 -0.02 -1.01 7.99
CA ALA A 40 -1.35 -0.41 8.15
C ALA A 40 -2.45 -1.41 8.53
N ASN A 41 -2.11 -2.69 8.75
CA ASN A 41 -3.05 -3.78 9.02
C ASN A 41 -4.11 -3.97 7.91
N VAL A 42 -3.71 -3.80 6.64
CA VAL A 42 -4.54 -4.05 5.46
C VAL A 42 -4.39 -5.51 5.02
N GLU A 43 -5.52 -6.22 4.89
CA GLU A 43 -5.53 -7.61 4.39
C GLU A 43 -5.78 -7.71 2.89
N LYS A 44 -6.51 -6.74 2.30
CA LYS A 44 -6.82 -6.73 0.87
C LYS A 44 -6.83 -5.30 0.34
N LEU A 45 -6.26 -5.13 -0.85
CA LEU A 45 -6.27 -3.89 -1.60
C LEU A 45 -6.68 -4.20 -3.04
N ASP A 46 -7.82 -3.66 -3.46
CA ASP A 46 -8.34 -3.79 -4.83
C ASP A 46 -8.30 -2.42 -5.50
N ALA A 47 -7.43 -2.26 -6.49
CA ALA A 47 -7.32 -1.04 -7.27
C ALA A 47 -8.01 -1.21 -8.63
N GLY A 48 -8.78 -0.21 -9.05
CA GLY A 48 -9.41 -0.18 -10.37
C GLY A 48 -9.65 1.24 -10.87
N PRO A 49 -10.24 1.40 -12.06
CA PRO A 49 -10.42 2.72 -12.69
C PRO A 49 -11.24 3.73 -11.86
N LYS A 50 -12.06 3.24 -10.92
CA LYS A 50 -12.95 4.05 -10.07
C LYS A 50 -12.37 4.33 -8.68
N GLY A 51 -11.14 3.94 -8.42
CA GLY A 51 -10.46 4.13 -7.14
C GLY A 51 -10.00 2.82 -6.51
N VAL A 52 -9.73 2.87 -5.22
CA VAL A 52 -9.15 1.78 -4.44
C VAL A 52 -10.10 1.38 -3.32
N VAL A 53 -10.27 0.08 -3.12
CA VAL A 53 -10.97 -0.51 -1.97
C VAL A 53 -9.93 -1.16 -1.06
N ILE A 54 -10.00 -0.82 0.24
CA ILE A 54 -9.08 -1.31 1.26
C ILE A 54 -9.90 -2.08 2.29
N HIS A 55 -9.49 -3.30 2.58
CA HIS A 55 -10.02 -4.12 3.67
C HIS A 55 -8.97 -4.25 4.77
N PHE A 56 -9.35 -3.91 5.99
CA PHE A 56 -8.48 -4.04 7.15
C PHE A 56 -8.62 -5.43 7.77
N ARG A 57 -7.49 -6.00 8.16
CA ARG A 57 -7.43 -7.31 8.78
C ARG A 57 -8.23 -7.30 10.07
N LYS A 58 -9.14 -8.27 10.22
CA LYS A 58 -10.08 -8.36 11.36
C LYS A 58 -10.96 -7.12 11.56
N ARG A 59 -11.10 -6.25 10.54
CA ARG A 59 -11.79 -4.96 10.63
C ARG A 59 -11.19 -4.00 11.67
N GLU A 60 -9.91 -4.17 11.97
CA GLU A 60 -9.19 -3.35 12.95
C GLU A 60 -8.20 -2.43 12.23
N PHE A 61 -8.26 -1.13 12.55
CA PHE A 61 -7.23 -0.18 12.16
C PHE A 61 -6.57 0.40 13.42
N PRO A 62 -5.22 0.47 13.51
CA PRO A 62 -4.54 0.86 14.74
C PRO A 62 -4.96 2.24 15.31
N ASN A 63 -5.38 3.18 14.46
CA ASN A 63 -5.85 4.50 14.87
C ASN A 63 -7.20 4.85 14.22
N PRO A 64 -8.33 4.34 14.76
CA PRO A 64 -9.65 4.56 14.16
C PRO A 64 -10.05 6.03 14.09
N VAL A 65 -9.70 6.83 15.11
CA VAL A 65 -10.00 8.27 15.15
C VAL A 65 -9.27 9.01 14.03
N GLY A 66 -7.99 8.72 13.84
CA GLY A 66 -7.20 9.28 12.74
C GLY A 66 -7.75 8.90 11.37
N LEU A 67 -8.20 7.65 11.21
CA LEU A 67 -8.82 7.18 9.96
C LEU A 67 -10.14 7.92 9.67
N VAL A 68 -11.03 8.06 10.65
CA VAL A 68 -12.29 8.79 10.48
C VAL A 68 -12.03 10.26 10.15
N LYS A 69 -11.07 10.90 10.83
CA LYS A 69 -10.65 12.26 10.53
C LYS A 69 -10.15 12.40 9.09
N PHE A 70 -9.25 11.51 8.68
CA PHE A 70 -8.73 11.47 7.31
C PHE A 70 -9.86 11.33 6.28
N ILE A 71 -10.80 10.40 6.49
CA ILE A 71 -11.95 10.21 5.59
C ILE A 71 -12.81 11.48 5.52
N GLY A 72 -13.05 12.14 6.65
CA GLY A 72 -13.77 13.41 6.69
C GLY A 72 -13.09 14.52 5.89
N GLU A 73 -11.76 14.62 5.96
CA GLU A 73 -10.96 15.60 5.20
C GLU A 73 -10.97 15.33 3.68
N GLN A 74 -11.15 14.07 3.27
CA GLN A 74 -11.24 13.70 1.85
C GLN A 74 -12.60 14.00 1.20
N GLY A 75 -13.62 14.37 1.98
CA GLY A 75 -14.97 14.68 1.48
C GLY A 75 -15.57 13.52 0.68
N SER A 76 -15.88 13.74 -0.61
CA SER A 76 -16.47 12.71 -1.49
C SER A 76 -15.47 11.69 -2.02
N LEU A 77 -14.16 11.88 -1.81
CA LEU A 77 -13.11 11.02 -2.37
C LEU A 77 -12.85 9.74 -1.56
N ALA A 78 -13.22 9.73 -0.28
CA ALA A 78 -13.12 8.55 0.59
C ALA A 78 -14.43 8.31 1.33
N LYS A 79 -14.83 7.05 1.48
CA LYS A 79 -16.01 6.67 2.26
C LYS A 79 -15.87 5.27 2.85
N ILE A 80 -16.45 5.07 4.02
CA ILE A 80 -16.64 3.75 4.62
C ILE A 80 -17.83 3.09 3.91
N ARG A 81 -17.67 1.83 3.48
CA ARG A 81 -18.76 1.01 2.95
C ARG A 81 -19.05 -0.09 3.96
N ALA A 82 -20.32 -0.42 4.16
CA ALA A 82 -20.69 -1.63 4.89
C ALA A 82 -20.36 -2.85 4.01
N ASP A 83 -19.87 -3.93 4.63
CA ASP A 83 -19.83 -5.23 3.97
C ASP A 83 -21.29 -5.71 3.82
N HIS A 84 -21.69 -6.11 2.61
CA HIS A 84 -22.94 -6.84 2.37
C HIS A 84 -22.81 -8.31 2.75
#